data_AF-A0A8H7RPA9-F1
#
_entry.id   AF-A0A8H7RPA9-F1
#
_cell.length_a   1.000
_cell.length_b   1.000
_cell.length_c   1.000
_cell.angle_alpha   90.00
_cell.angle_beta   90.00
_cell.angle_gamma   90.00
#
_symmetry.space_group_name_H-M   'P 1'
#
loop_
_entity.id
_entity.type
_entity.pdbx_description
1 polymer ?
#
loop_
_entity_poly.entity_id
_entity_poly.type
_entity_poly.pdbx_seq_one_letter_code
_entity_poly.pdbx_strand_id
1 'polypeptide(L)'
;MLDQEDSAWLTYTILFGLFSIALIIQSVFHWHITPFALYAICMAGGSLYMLIEGSNMLRPWRDTEPIINQIPVYSIFIFTGIVDWQFVYIRFISTTLKNHRRWGSLHPVIITEKGDATIMDATLIHPEHTTNTTDDEDNDAMLNVILGLPTFSSISYPSSFLFNARTFWIYVSAIILHMLVIMAFITCKIVISDPHVGSLASAILITIMALPAVLNTVAVVYTGSKCHSKLVSRIVGQNRRDATILFLIPILFTIIMSSTTVIAWLAYYTEPPWVTRPLGEDITAWVLVKTFSVYFPAAILLVCCMFKRRSYTNLVVEEEEKRTRRPSVNSLLTDRPYNKRHFMKTADY
;
A
#
# COMPACT_ATOMS: atom_id res chain seq x y z
N MET A 1 10.05 14.60 -39.32
CA MET A 1 10.38 13.39 -38.54
C MET A 1 10.92 13.75 -37.15
N LEU A 2 11.90 14.67 -37.02
CA LEU A 2 12.32 15.22 -35.71
C LEU A 2 11.18 15.91 -34.95
N ASP A 3 10.34 16.70 -35.63
CA ASP A 3 9.27 17.47 -34.99
C ASP A 3 8.30 16.63 -34.14
N GLN A 4 8.05 15.37 -34.53
CA GLN A 4 7.14 14.49 -33.79
C GLN A 4 7.76 14.01 -32.48
N GLU A 5 9.05 13.68 -32.46
CA GLU A 5 9.73 13.29 -31.23
C GLU A 5 9.93 14.47 -30.29
N ASP A 6 10.31 15.63 -30.84
CA ASP A 6 10.46 16.86 -30.06
C ASP A 6 9.12 17.25 -29.42
N SER A 7 8.01 17.11 -30.16
CA SER A 7 6.67 17.33 -29.61
C SER A 7 6.32 16.33 -28.49
N ALA A 8 6.74 15.07 -28.60
CA ALA A 8 6.53 14.06 -27.57
C ALA A 8 7.37 14.36 -26.32
N TRP A 9 8.66 14.68 -26.48
CA TRP A 9 9.53 15.06 -25.38
C TRP A 9 9.05 16.30 -24.64
N LEU A 10 8.59 17.31 -25.38
CA LEU A 10 7.97 18.50 -24.80
C LEU A 10 6.71 18.13 -24.00
N THR A 11 5.85 17.29 -24.57
CA THR A 11 4.62 16.85 -23.90
C THR A 11 4.92 16.09 -22.61
N TYR A 12 5.87 15.15 -22.63
CA TYR A 12 6.28 14.43 -21.43
C TYR A 12 6.90 15.36 -20.38
N THR A 13 7.75 16.30 -20.80
CA THR A 13 8.36 17.30 -19.92
C THR A 13 7.30 18.11 -19.18
N ILE A 14 6.30 18.62 -19.91
CA ILE A 14 5.19 19.38 -19.31
C ILE A 14 4.40 18.49 -18.37
N LEU A 15 4.03 17.28 -18.80
CA LEU A 15 3.21 16.35 -18.03
C LEU A 15 3.87 15.96 -16.70
N PHE A 16 5.12 15.47 -16.74
CA PHE A 16 5.85 15.09 -15.54
C PHE A 16 6.24 16.31 -14.69
N GLY A 17 6.46 17.47 -15.31
CA GLY A 17 6.62 18.74 -14.62
C GLY A 17 5.41 19.08 -13.76
N LEU A 18 4.20 19.03 -14.33
CA LEU A 18 2.95 19.27 -13.60
C LEU A 18 2.74 18.25 -12.47
N PHE A 19 2.99 16.95 -12.73
CA PHE A 19 2.93 15.94 -11.67
C PHE A 19 3.94 16.19 -10.56
N SER A 20 5.17 16.58 -10.89
CA SER A 20 6.20 16.86 -9.89
C SER A 20 5.78 18.01 -8.96
N ILE A 21 5.28 19.12 -9.52
CA ILE A 21 4.80 20.27 -8.74
C ILE A 21 3.66 19.84 -7.82
N ALA A 22 2.68 19.11 -8.36
CA ALA A 22 1.55 18.64 -7.59
C ALA A 22 1.97 17.70 -6.45
N LEU A 23 2.92 16.79 -6.70
CA LEU A 23 3.42 15.85 -5.69
C LEU A 23 4.33 16.53 -4.65
N ILE A 24 5.12 17.55 -5.02
CA ILE A 24 5.91 18.36 -4.08
C ILE A 24 4.98 19.10 -3.11
N ILE A 25 3.93 19.75 -3.63
CA ILE A 25 2.94 20.42 -2.78
C ILE A 25 2.30 19.43 -1.81
N GLN A 26 2.11 18.17 -2.22
CA GLN A 26 1.57 17.12 -1.36
C GLN A 26 2.59 16.53 -0.39
N SER A 27 3.87 16.46 -0.75
CA SER A 27 4.91 15.85 0.09
C SER A 27 5.15 16.63 1.37
N VAL A 28 4.85 17.94 1.37
CA VAL A 28 4.82 18.80 2.59
C VAL A 28 3.94 18.18 3.70
N PHE A 29 2.84 17.54 3.32
CA PHE A 29 1.91 16.92 4.27
C PHE A 29 2.14 15.41 4.42
N HIS A 30 2.73 14.78 3.41
CA HIS A 30 2.89 13.33 3.33
C HIS A 30 4.28 12.96 2.80
N TRP A 31 5.26 12.87 3.69
CA TRP A 31 6.66 12.58 3.35
C TRP A 31 6.84 11.28 2.54
N HIS A 32 5.96 10.29 2.71
CA HIS A 32 5.94 9.04 1.93
C HIS A 32 5.74 9.22 0.41
N ILE A 33 5.26 10.39 -0.03
CA ILE A 33 5.06 10.70 -1.46
C ILE A 33 6.37 11.20 -2.11
N THR A 34 7.35 11.62 -1.31
CA THR A 34 8.62 12.21 -1.77
C THR A 34 9.34 11.38 -2.83
N PRO A 35 9.45 10.04 -2.72
CA PRO A 35 10.13 9.24 -3.74
C PRO A 35 9.44 9.34 -5.12
N PHE A 36 8.09 9.40 -5.15
CA PHE A 36 7.35 9.59 -6.40
C PHE A 36 7.51 11.00 -6.97
N ALA A 37 7.61 12.02 -6.10
CA ALA A 37 7.91 13.38 -6.51
C ALA A 37 9.30 13.47 -7.16
N LEU A 38 10.33 12.88 -6.52
CA LEU A 38 11.69 12.82 -7.06
C LEU A 38 11.72 12.09 -8.40
N TYR A 39 11.02 10.96 -8.52
CA TYR A 39 10.88 10.27 -9.80
C TYR A 39 10.29 11.19 -10.90
N ALA A 40 9.21 11.90 -10.60
CA ALA A 40 8.58 12.81 -11.56
C ALA A 40 9.52 13.96 -11.98
N ILE A 41 10.29 14.53 -11.04
CA ILE A 41 11.32 15.55 -11.33
C ILE A 41 12.39 14.97 -12.26
N CYS A 42 12.92 13.78 -11.95
CA CYS A 42 13.94 13.13 -12.76
C CYS A 42 13.42 12.82 -14.18
N MET A 43 12.18 12.34 -14.32
CA MET A 43 11.56 12.10 -15.63
C MET A 43 11.34 13.39 -16.43
N ALA A 44 10.91 14.47 -15.77
CA ALA A 44 10.76 15.77 -16.41
C ALA A 44 12.12 16.33 -16.87
N GLY A 45 13.14 16.29 -16.00
CA GLY A 45 14.50 16.74 -16.34
C GLY A 45 15.14 15.88 -17.43
N GLY A 46 14.93 14.57 -17.39
CA GLY A 46 15.39 13.64 -18.42
C GLY A 46 14.74 13.88 -19.79
N SER A 47 13.45 14.17 -19.81
CA SER A 47 12.72 14.52 -21.04
C SER A 47 13.13 15.89 -21.58
N LEU A 48 13.39 16.86 -20.70
CA LEU A 48 13.91 18.18 -21.07
C LEU A 48 15.32 18.09 -21.64
N TYR A 49 16.18 17.26 -21.04
CA TYR A 49 17.52 17.00 -21.56
C TYR A 49 17.46 16.46 -22.99
N MET A 50 16.53 15.53 -23.27
CA MET A 50 16.33 15.02 -24.62
C MET A 50 15.79 16.06 -25.59
N LEU A 51 14.92 16.96 -25.13
CA LEU A 51 14.43 18.05 -25.97
C LEU A 51 15.56 19.00 -26.39
N ILE A 52 16.56 19.20 -25.53
CA ILE A 52 17.71 20.08 -25.79
C ILE A 52 18.74 19.36 -26.68
N GLU A 53 19.09 18.11 -26.35
CA GLU A 53 20.19 17.37 -26.98
C GLU A 53 19.76 16.53 -28.19
N GLY A 54 18.47 16.19 -28.31
CA GLY A 54 17.92 15.27 -29.31
C GLY A 54 18.05 15.71 -30.77
N SER A 55 18.48 16.95 -31.01
CA SER A 55 18.81 17.47 -32.34
C SER A 55 20.15 16.96 -32.90
N ASN A 56 21.01 16.36 -32.06
CA ASN A 56 22.33 15.85 -32.47
C ASN A 56 22.24 14.45 -33.09
N MET A 57 21.93 14.38 -34.41
CA MET A 57 21.81 13.13 -35.20
C MET A 57 23.03 12.19 -35.22
N LEU A 58 24.16 12.61 -34.65
CA LEU A 58 25.43 11.86 -34.68
C LEU A 58 25.51 10.76 -33.61
N ARG A 59 24.61 10.74 -32.60
CA ARG A 59 24.60 9.70 -31.57
C ARG A 59 23.65 8.55 -31.91
N PRO A 60 24.03 7.29 -31.63
CA PRO A 60 23.11 6.16 -31.75
C PRO A 60 21.86 6.42 -30.91
N TRP A 61 20.68 6.18 -31.49
CA TRP A 61 19.39 6.42 -30.82
C TRP A 61 19.31 5.72 -29.45
N ARG A 62 19.91 4.52 -29.33
CA ARG A 62 19.98 3.73 -28.09
C ARG A 62 20.67 4.48 -26.94
N ASP A 63 21.71 5.24 -27.23
CA ASP A 63 22.48 5.98 -26.22
C ASP A 63 21.75 7.26 -25.79
N THR A 64 20.83 7.72 -26.61
CA THR A 64 19.93 8.83 -26.28
C THR A 64 18.63 8.34 -25.62
N GLU A 65 18.19 7.09 -25.84
CA GLU A 65 16.89 6.60 -25.38
C GLU A 65 16.71 6.66 -23.85
N PRO A 66 15.82 7.53 -23.31
CA PRO A 66 15.60 7.69 -21.87
C PRO A 66 15.10 6.43 -21.20
N ILE A 67 14.30 5.63 -21.92
CA ILE A 67 13.74 4.39 -21.38
C ILE A 67 14.86 3.40 -21.04
N ILE A 68 15.90 3.34 -21.85
CA ILE A 68 17.02 2.39 -21.64
C ILE A 68 18.02 2.96 -20.65
N ASN A 69 18.26 4.28 -20.66
CA ASN A 69 19.38 4.87 -19.92
C ASN A 69 18.97 5.54 -18.60
N GLN A 70 17.78 6.14 -18.54
CA GLN A 70 17.34 6.95 -17.39
C GLN A 70 16.35 6.19 -16.49
N ILE A 71 15.36 5.51 -17.06
CA ILE A 71 14.33 4.80 -16.28
C ILE A 71 14.92 3.75 -15.34
N PRO A 72 15.91 2.92 -15.72
CA PRO A 72 16.51 1.96 -14.80
C PRO A 72 17.11 2.64 -13.56
N VAL A 73 17.76 3.79 -13.75
CA VAL A 73 18.34 4.59 -12.67
C VAL A 73 17.26 5.20 -11.79
N TYR A 74 16.23 5.81 -12.38
CA TYR A 74 15.16 6.46 -11.63
C TYR A 74 14.18 5.47 -10.99
N SER A 75 14.17 4.22 -11.43
CA SER A 75 13.28 3.15 -10.93
C SER A 75 13.42 2.92 -9.43
N ILE A 76 14.60 3.21 -8.85
CA ILE A 76 14.82 3.10 -7.41
C ILE A 76 13.87 3.97 -6.60
N PHE A 77 13.60 5.20 -7.05
CA PHE A 77 12.74 6.12 -6.32
C PHE A 77 11.31 5.58 -6.27
N ILE A 78 10.80 5.04 -7.38
CA ILE A 78 9.51 4.37 -7.39
C ILE A 78 9.56 3.15 -6.47
N PHE A 79 10.54 2.26 -6.66
CA PHE A 79 10.60 1.01 -5.91
C PHE A 79 10.66 1.24 -4.40
N THR A 80 11.51 2.15 -3.93
CA THR A 80 11.59 2.55 -2.53
C THR A 80 10.28 3.17 -2.04
N GLY A 81 9.65 4.05 -2.83
CA GLY A 81 8.34 4.62 -2.49
C GLY A 81 7.23 3.57 -2.36
N ILE A 82 7.24 2.56 -3.22
CA ILE A 82 6.30 1.43 -3.16
C ILE A 82 6.49 0.65 -1.86
N VAL A 83 7.73 0.27 -1.58
CA VAL A 83 8.07 -0.51 -0.38
C VAL A 83 7.71 0.27 0.89
N ASP A 84 8.03 1.56 0.96
CA ASP A 84 7.67 2.41 2.10
C ASP A 84 6.15 2.48 2.29
N TRP A 85 5.39 2.66 1.20
CA TRP A 85 3.93 2.68 1.27
C TRP A 85 3.36 1.33 1.73
N GLN A 86 3.90 0.21 1.25
CA GLN A 86 3.52 -1.12 1.73
C GLN A 86 3.76 -1.27 3.23
N PHE A 87 4.90 -0.80 3.75
CA PHE A 87 5.16 -0.82 5.20
C PHE A 87 4.15 0.01 6.00
N VAL A 88 3.84 1.23 5.55
CA VAL A 88 2.84 2.09 6.20
C VAL A 88 1.48 1.40 6.27
N TYR A 89 1.06 0.79 5.17
CA TYR A 89 -0.22 0.08 5.10
C TYR A 89 -0.26 -1.16 5.99
N ILE A 90 0.80 -1.96 5.98
CA ILE A 90 0.94 -3.12 6.86
C ILE A 90 0.83 -2.65 8.32
N ARG A 91 1.57 -1.60 8.72
CA ARG A 91 1.51 -1.06 10.08
C ARG A 91 0.08 -0.60 10.45
N PHE A 92 -0.61 0.07 9.53
CA PHE A 92 -1.99 0.50 9.72
C PHE A 92 -2.94 -0.68 9.98
N ILE A 93 -2.87 -1.73 9.16
CA ILE A 93 -3.67 -2.95 9.36
C ILE A 93 -3.34 -3.60 10.71
N SER A 94 -2.05 -3.66 11.09
CA SER A 94 -1.63 -4.23 12.38
C SER A 94 -2.33 -3.56 13.55
N THR A 95 -2.26 -2.24 13.58
CA THR A 95 -2.78 -1.43 14.66
C THR A 95 -4.29 -1.58 14.73
N THR A 96 -4.96 -1.59 13.57
CA THR A 96 -6.39 -1.80 13.47
C THR A 96 -6.81 -3.18 13.98
N LEU A 97 -6.09 -4.24 13.61
CA LEU A 97 -6.37 -5.60 14.10
C LEU A 97 -6.13 -5.75 15.62
N LYS A 98 -5.03 -5.19 16.14
CA LYS A 98 -4.73 -5.19 17.58
C LYS A 98 -5.79 -4.43 18.37
N ASN A 99 -6.25 -3.29 17.84
CA ASN A 99 -7.27 -2.47 18.48
C ASN A 99 -8.67 -3.06 18.34
N HIS A 100 -8.99 -3.77 17.24
CA HIS A 100 -10.29 -4.44 17.09
C HIS A 100 -10.61 -5.37 18.27
N ARG A 101 -9.61 -6.08 18.81
CA ARG A 101 -9.78 -6.89 20.04
C ARG A 101 -10.18 -6.07 21.27
N ARG A 102 -9.72 -4.82 21.38
CA ARG A 102 -10.07 -3.91 22.49
C ARG A 102 -11.43 -3.27 22.32
N TRP A 103 -11.86 -3.03 21.08
CA TRP A 103 -13.17 -2.44 20.77
C TRP A 103 -14.29 -3.49 20.82
N GLY A 104 -13.97 -4.76 20.59
CA GLY A 104 -14.88 -5.89 20.82
C GLY A 104 -15.28 -6.10 22.28
N SER A 105 -14.55 -5.54 23.26
CA SER A 105 -14.92 -5.58 24.68
C SER A 105 -15.67 -4.33 25.17
N LEU A 106 -15.91 -3.34 24.29
CA LEU A 106 -16.64 -2.11 24.61
C LEU A 106 -18.13 -2.17 24.26
N HIS A 107 -18.58 -3.24 23.60
CA HIS A 107 -19.96 -3.65 23.70
C HIS A 107 -20.09 -4.57 24.92
N PRO A 108 -20.64 -4.12 26.06
CA PRO A 108 -21.24 -5.08 26.96
C PRO A 108 -22.26 -5.83 26.11
N VAL A 109 -22.02 -7.12 25.90
CA VAL A 109 -23.08 -8.04 25.52
C VAL A 109 -24.03 -7.96 26.71
N ILE A 110 -25.04 -7.09 26.61
CA ILE A 110 -26.20 -7.15 27.48
C ILE A 110 -26.85 -8.46 27.08
N ILE A 111 -26.48 -9.52 27.79
CA ILE A 111 -27.29 -10.72 27.85
C ILE A 111 -28.57 -10.23 28.52
N THR A 112 -29.55 -9.84 27.72
CA THR A 112 -30.92 -9.77 28.20
C THR A 112 -31.28 -11.20 28.52
N GLU A 113 -31.06 -11.58 29.77
CA GLU A 113 -31.67 -12.72 30.40
C GLU A 113 -33.17 -12.51 30.25
N LYS A 114 -33.74 -13.14 29.23
CA LYS A 114 -35.18 -13.14 29.00
C LYS A 114 -35.77 -14.10 30.02
N GLY A 115 -35.83 -13.63 31.26
CA GLY A 115 -36.74 -14.16 32.26
C GLY A 115 -38.15 -13.81 31.82
N ASP A 116 -38.82 -14.75 31.15
CA ASP A 116 -40.27 -14.83 31.20
C ASP A 116 -40.62 -16.22 31.75
N ALA A 117 -41.09 -16.17 32.98
CA ALA A 117 -41.72 -17.25 33.68
C ALA A 117 -43.01 -17.66 32.95
N THR A 118 -43.15 -18.96 32.69
CA THR A 118 -44.47 -19.60 32.66
C THR A 118 -44.41 -20.84 33.52
N ILE A 119 -45.28 -20.82 34.52
CA ILE A 119 -45.53 -21.76 35.61
C ILE A 119 -46.30 -22.98 35.07
N MET A 120 -46.22 -24.08 35.83
CA MET A 120 -46.90 -25.39 35.72
C MET A 120 -46.09 -26.41 34.90
N ASP A 121 -45.67 -27.56 35.43
CA ASP A 121 -46.38 -28.43 36.37
C ASP A 121 -45.42 -29.35 37.17
N ALA A 122 -45.96 -29.87 38.26
CA ALA A 122 -45.31 -30.57 39.36
C ALA A 122 -44.50 -31.83 38.99
N THR A 123 -43.39 -32.08 39.68
CA THR A 123 -43.25 -33.31 40.50
C THR A 123 -42.18 -33.13 41.60
N LEU A 124 -42.60 -33.44 42.83
CA LEU A 124 -41.81 -33.70 44.05
C LEU A 124 -40.60 -34.61 43.80
N ILE A 125 -39.49 -34.35 44.51
CA ILE A 125 -38.87 -35.28 45.50
C ILE A 125 -37.97 -34.45 46.45
N HIS A 126 -38.03 -34.83 47.72
CA HIS A 126 -37.47 -34.20 48.92
C HIS A 126 -35.91 -34.13 48.97
N PRO A 127 -35.35 -33.27 49.85
CA PRO A 127 -33.92 -33.14 50.11
C PRO A 127 -33.48 -34.03 51.27
N GLU A 128 -32.27 -34.59 51.20
CA GLU A 128 -31.59 -35.10 52.38
C GLU A 128 -30.07 -34.94 52.28
N HIS A 129 -29.48 -34.65 53.45
CA HIS A 129 -28.07 -34.51 53.80
C HIS A 129 -27.12 -35.51 53.10
N THR A 130 -25.81 -35.27 52.92
CA THR A 130 -24.80 -35.12 53.99
C THR A 130 -23.43 -34.74 53.38
N THR A 131 -22.59 -34.17 54.25
CA THR A 131 -21.18 -33.77 54.15
C THR A 131 -20.18 -34.82 53.64
N ASN A 132 -19.19 -34.39 52.83
CA ASN A 132 -17.73 -34.41 53.12
C ASN A 132 -16.85 -34.54 51.84
N THR A 133 -15.89 -33.62 51.74
CA THR A 133 -14.50 -33.76 51.21
C THR A 133 -14.22 -34.77 50.10
N THR A 134 -13.77 -34.29 48.94
CA THR A 134 -12.38 -34.40 48.41
C THR A 134 -12.31 -33.69 47.06
N ASP A 135 -11.16 -33.04 46.82
CA ASP A 135 -10.53 -32.73 45.53
C ASP A 135 -11.38 -32.88 44.27
N ASP A 136 -11.60 -31.77 43.54
CA ASP A 136 -11.60 -31.81 42.07
C ASP A 136 -11.41 -30.40 41.48
N GLU A 137 -10.27 -30.26 40.83
CA GLU A 137 -9.73 -29.13 40.08
C GLU A 137 -10.47 -28.86 38.75
N ASP A 138 -11.74 -29.26 38.62
CA ASP A 138 -12.38 -29.45 37.31
C ASP A 138 -13.56 -28.49 37.00
N ASN A 139 -13.85 -27.53 37.87
CA ASN A 139 -14.96 -26.58 37.65
C ASN A 139 -14.63 -25.39 36.74
N ASP A 140 -13.35 -25.13 36.42
CA ASP A 140 -12.98 -24.11 35.43
C ASP A 140 -13.01 -24.64 33.98
N ALA A 141 -13.08 -25.97 33.80
CA ALA A 141 -13.22 -26.59 32.48
C ALA A 141 -14.68 -26.60 31.98
N MET A 142 -15.65 -26.71 32.89
CA MET A 142 -17.06 -26.86 32.51
C MET A 142 -17.74 -25.51 32.16
N LEU A 143 -17.24 -24.38 32.68
CA LEU A 143 -17.75 -23.05 32.31
C LEU A 143 -17.34 -22.63 30.87
N ASN A 144 -16.29 -23.24 30.32
CA ASN A 144 -15.85 -23.04 28.93
C ASN A 144 -16.67 -23.85 27.91
N VAL A 145 -17.53 -24.78 28.35
CA VAL A 145 -18.35 -25.62 27.47
C VAL A 145 -19.74 -25.03 27.22
N ILE A 146 -20.28 -24.21 28.14
CA ILE A 146 -21.63 -23.66 28.03
C ILE A 146 -21.64 -22.28 27.33
N LEU A 147 -20.56 -21.51 27.44
CA LEU A 147 -20.35 -20.34 26.60
C LEU A 147 -19.61 -20.79 25.33
N GLY A 148 -20.36 -21.07 24.26
CA GLY A 148 -19.84 -21.35 22.91
C GLY A 148 -19.07 -20.18 22.26
N LEU A 149 -18.19 -19.51 23.01
CA LEU A 149 -17.09 -18.74 22.46
C LEU A 149 -15.99 -19.74 22.11
N PRO A 150 -15.63 -19.88 20.83
CA PRO A 150 -14.42 -20.60 20.48
C PRO A 150 -13.27 -19.89 21.20
N THR A 151 -12.55 -20.61 22.05
CA THR A 151 -11.21 -20.25 22.50
C THR A 151 -10.33 -20.17 21.25
N PHE A 152 -10.38 -19.02 20.57
CA PHE A 152 -9.61 -18.68 19.39
C PHE A 152 -8.14 -18.39 19.74
N SER A 153 -7.52 -19.28 20.52
CA SER A 153 -6.07 -19.28 20.79
C SER A 153 -5.27 -19.94 19.66
N SER A 154 -5.93 -20.56 18.67
CA SER A 154 -5.27 -21.29 17.57
C SER A 154 -5.64 -20.85 16.16
N ILE A 155 -6.29 -19.68 15.96
CA ILE A 155 -6.22 -19.07 14.62
C ILE A 155 -4.79 -18.56 14.46
N SER A 156 -3.96 -19.38 13.83
CA SER A 156 -2.77 -18.94 13.12
C SER A 156 -3.23 -17.97 12.02
N TYR A 157 -3.46 -16.72 12.41
CA TYR A 157 -3.78 -15.66 11.47
C TYR A 157 -2.62 -15.62 10.46
N PRO A 158 -2.90 -15.58 9.15
CA PRO A 158 -1.85 -15.37 8.14
C PRO A 158 -1.16 -14.00 8.28
N SER A 159 -1.49 -13.22 9.32
CA SER A 159 -0.80 -12.00 9.74
C SER A 159 0.69 -12.23 10.04
N SER A 160 1.15 -13.43 10.37
CA SER A 160 2.59 -13.64 10.62
C SER A 160 3.47 -13.42 9.37
N PHE A 161 2.93 -13.54 8.15
CA PHE A 161 3.73 -13.34 6.94
C PHE A 161 4.02 -11.85 6.64
N LEU A 162 3.12 -10.92 6.98
CA LEU A 162 3.38 -9.48 6.81
C LEU A 162 4.06 -8.83 8.03
N PHE A 163 4.04 -9.48 9.20
CA PHE A 163 4.54 -8.91 10.46
C PHE A 163 5.84 -9.52 10.98
N ASN A 164 6.41 -10.50 10.29
CA ASN A 164 7.69 -11.06 10.70
C ASN A 164 8.83 -10.10 10.36
N ALA A 165 9.79 -9.96 11.28
CA ALA A 165 11.07 -9.28 11.02
C ALA A 165 11.72 -9.77 9.71
N ARG A 166 11.48 -11.03 9.33
CA ARG A 166 11.89 -11.61 8.04
C ARG A 166 11.39 -10.83 6.83
N THR A 167 10.13 -10.40 6.82
CA THR A 167 9.53 -9.67 5.69
C THR A 167 10.11 -8.27 5.56
N PHE A 168 10.41 -7.64 6.70
CA PHE A 168 11.16 -6.38 6.71
C PHE A 168 12.55 -6.55 6.07
N TRP A 169 13.30 -7.57 6.49
CA TRP A 169 14.62 -7.86 5.93
C TRP A 169 14.59 -8.25 4.45
N ILE A 170 13.53 -8.91 3.97
CA ILE A 170 13.33 -9.22 2.55
C ILE A 170 13.15 -7.94 1.72
N TYR A 171 12.36 -6.99 2.18
CA TYR A 171 12.19 -5.72 1.46
C TYR A 171 13.48 -4.88 1.49
N VAL A 172 14.17 -4.83 2.63
CA VAL A 172 15.46 -4.14 2.74
C VAL A 172 16.51 -4.78 1.83
N SER A 173 16.61 -6.11 1.81
CA SER A 173 17.55 -6.81 0.92
C SER A 173 17.19 -6.61 -0.56
N ALA A 174 15.91 -6.56 -0.91
CA ALA A 174 15.46 -6.25 -2.26
C ALA A 174 15.87 -4.82 -2.68
N ILE A 175 15.74 -3.82 -1.81
CA ILE A 175 16.19 -2.45 -2.07
C ILE A 175 17.71 -2.41 -2.26
N ILE A 176 18.48 -3.07 -1.38
CA ILE A 176 19.94 -3.12 -1.48
C ILE A 176 20.37 -3.80 -2.78
N LEU A 177 19.75 -4.94 -3.13
CA LEU A 177 20.02 -5.63 -4.38
C LEU A 177 19.72 -4.72 -5.59
N HIS A 178 18.58 -4.02 -5.58
CA HIS A 178 18.20 -3.09 -6.64
C HIS A 178 19.23 -1.96 -6.80
N MET A 179 19.71 -1.39 -5.69
CA MET A 179 20.78 -0.39 -5.68
C MET A 179 22.08 -0.92 -6.26
N LEU A 180 22.51 -2.13 -5.87
CA LEU A 180 23.74 -2.75 -6.38
C LEU A 180 23.66 -2.98 -7.89
N VAL A 181 22.50 -3.41 -8.40
CA VAL A 181 22.30 -3.62 -9.83
C VAL A 181 22.31 -2.29 -10.59
N ILE A 182 21.78 -1.20 -10.01
CA ILE A 182 21.88 0.15 -10.61
C ILE A 182 23.33 0.63 -10.67
N MET A 183 24.09 0.42 -9.60
CA MET A 183 25.51 0.77 -9.60
C MET A 183 26.30 -0.02 -10.65
N ALA A 184 26.01 -1.32 -10.79
CA ALA A 184 26.58 -2.14 -11.85
C ALA A 184 26.17 -1.63 -13.24
N PHE A 185 24.90 -1.24 -13.43
CA PHE A 185 24.39 -0.68 -14.69
C PHE A 185 25.12 0.60 -15.09
N ILE A 186 25.25 1.55 -14.16
CA ILE A 186 25.98 2.80 -14.40
C ILE A 186 27.46 2.50 -14.71
N THR A 187 28.08 1.61 -13.95
CA THR A 187 29.49 1.23 -14.17
C THR A 187 29.70 0.58 -15.53
N CYS A 188 28.84 -0.37 -15.92
CA CYS A 188 28.90 -1.00 -17.24
C CYS A 188 28.75 0.03 -18.37
N LYS A 189 27.84 1.00 -18.22
CA LYS A 189 27.65 2.08 -19.20
C LYS A 189 28.86 3.00 -19.34
N ILE A 190 29.62 3.22 -18.27
CA ILE A 190 30.81 4.09 -18.28
C ILE A 190 32.05 3.34 -18.78
N VAL A 191 32.21 2.08 -18.37
CA VAL A 191 33.46 1.33 -18.58
C VAL A 191 33.48 0.58 -19.91
N ILE A 192 32.34 0.08 -20.38
CA ILE A 192 32.29 -0.75 -21.60
C ILE A 192 32.18 0.17 -22.83
N SER A 193 33.27 0.28 -23.58
CA SER A 193 33.30 1.07 -24.82
C SER A 193 32.68 0.35 -26.02
N ASP A 194 32.57 -0.99 -25.97
CA ASP A 194 31.93 -1.78 -27.02
C ASP A 194 30.40 -1.62 -26.95
N PRO A 195 29.74 -1.07 -27.99
CA PRO A 195 28.31 -0.79 -27.97
C PRO A 195 27.44 -2.06 -27.93
N HIS A 196 27.91 -3.18 -28.50
CA HIS A 196 27.17 -4.43 -28.51
C HIS A 196 27.19 -5.07 -27.12
N VAL A 197 28.39 -5.16 -26.53
CA VAL A 197 28.57 -5.70 -25.18
C VAL A 197 27.90 -4.82 -24.13
N GLY A 198 27.99 -3.49 -24.29
CA GLY A 198 27.34 -2.53 -23.41
C GLY A 198 25.81 -2.62 -23.44
N SER A 199 25.22 -2.86 -24.62
CA SER A 199 23.77 -3.06 -24.75
C SER A 199 23.30 -4.40 -24.19
N LEU A 200 24.06 -5.47 -24.43
CA LEU A 200 23.76 -6.77 -23.84
C LEU A 200 23.79 -6.70 -22.31
N ALA A 201 24.85 -6.10 -21.74
CA ALA A 201 24.98 -5.90 -20.30
C ALA A 201 23.83 -5.05 -19.75
N SER A 202 23.45 -3.98 -20.46
CA SER A 202 22.30 -3.13 -20.10
C SER A 202 20.99 -3.93 -20.05
N ALA A 203 20.70 -4.72 -21.08
CA ALA A 203 19.47 -5.53 -21.15
C ALA A 203 19.42 -6.58 -20.01
N ILE A 204 20.54 -7.25 -19.72
CA ILE A 204 20.66 -8.19 -18.61
C ILE A 204 20.41 -7.50 -17.28
N LEU A 205 21.05 -6.36 -17.02
CA LEU A 205 20.92 -5.65 -15.75
C LEU A 205 19.51 -5.09 -15.55
N ILE A 206 18.87 -4.56 -16.59
CA ILE A 206 17.46 -4.13 -16.55
C ILE A 206 16.54 -5.32 -16.26
N THR A 207 16.82 -6.50 -16.83
CA THR A 207 16.07 -7.73 -16.54
C THR A 207 16.18 -8.11 -15.05
N ILE A 208 17.38 -8.02 -14.48
CA ILE A 208 17.61 -8.28 -13.05
C ILE A 208 16.85 -7.25 -12.20
N MET A 209 16.85 -5.96 -12.58
CA MET A 209 16.06 -4.91 -11.89
C MET A 209 14.54 -5.13 -11.97
N ALA A 210 14.04 -5.75 -13.04
CA ALA A 210 12.62 -6.06 -13.17
C ALA A 210 12.18 -7.21 -12.24
N LEU A 211 13.09 -8.11 -11.84
CA LEU A 211 12.78 -9.28 -11.02
C LEU A 211 12.21 -8.89 -9.64
N PRO A 212 12.81 -7.99 -8.84
CA PRO A 212 12.20 -7.49 -7.60
C PRO A 212 10.81 -6.87 -7.81
N ALA A 213 10.59 -6.16 -8.91
CA ALA A 213 9.29 -5.56 -9.22
C ALA A 213 8.21 -6.64 -9.45
N VAL A 214 8.54 -7.66 -10.24
CA VAL A 214 7.63 -8.81 -10.49
C VAL A 214 7.35 -9.57 -9.20
N LEU A 215 8.39 -9.90 -8.43
CA LEU A 215 8.25 -10.62 -7.17
C LEU A 215 7.41 -9.83 -6.15
N ASN A 216 7.59 -8.52 -6.07
CA ASN A 216 6.78 -7.66 -5.22
C ASN A 216 5.31 -7.70 -5.63
N THR A 217 5.02 -7.59 -6.93
CA THR A 217 3.64 -7.68 -7.43
C THR A 217 3.02 -9.04 -7.17
N VAL A 218 3.74 -10.13 -7.38
CA VAL A 218 3.28 -11.49 -7.05
C VAL A 218 3.00 -11.60 -5.55
N ALA A 219 3.90 -11.11 -4.69
CA ALA A 219 3.71 -11.14 -3.25
C ALA A 219 2.46 -10.35 -2.81
N VAL A 220 2.24 -9.17 -3.40
CA VAL A 220 1.09 -8.31 -3.13
C VAL A 220 -0.21 -8.97 -3.59
N VAL A 221 -0.27 -9.47 -4.83
CA VAL A 221 -1.46 -10.14 -5.38
C VAL A 221 -1.77 -11.42 -4.60
N TYR A 222 -0.74 -12.23 -4.30
CA TYR A 222 -0.90 -13.44 -3.48
C TYR A 222 -1.44 -13.09 -2.10
N THR A 223 -0.88 -12.09 -1.43
CA THR A 223 -1.33 -11.65 -0.11
C THR A 223 -2.76 -11.11 -0.16
N GLY A 224 -3.11 -10.36 -1.21
CA GLY A 224 -4.47 -9.89 -1.46
C GLY A 224 -5.47 -11.03 -1.58
N SER A 225 -5.16 -12.05 -2.39
CA SER A 225 -6.02 -13.22 -2.59
C SER A 225 -6.20 -14.08 -1.33
N LYS A 226 -5.17 -14.16 -0.47
CA LYS A 226 -5.22 -14.93 0.78
C LYS A 226 -5.88 -14.15 1.94
N CYS A 227 -6.00 -12.83 1.85
CA CYS A 227 -6.64 -11.98 2.87
C CYS A 227 -8.18 -11.97 2.81
N HIS A 228 -8.82 -13.05 2.33
CA HIS A 228 -10.30 -13.19 2.26
C HIS A 228 -11.00 -13.46 3.60
N SER A 229 -10.30 -13.41 4.74
CA SER A 229 -10.97 -13.49 6.05
C SER A 229 -12.05 -12.40 6.16
N LYS A 230 -13.28 -12.77 6.55
CA LYS A 230 -14.43 -11.84 6.65
C LYS A 230 -14.09 -10.57 7.47
N LEU A 231 -13.24 -10.71 8.48
CA LEU A 231 -12.77 -9.60 9.32
C LEU A 231 -11.85 -8.64 8.56
N VAL A 232 -10.83 -9.19 7.87
CA VAL A 232 -9.87 -8.42 7.07
C VAL A 232 -10.59 -7.78 5.89
N SER A 233 -11.49 -8.51 5.23
CA SER A 233 -12.33 -7.97 4.16
C SER A 233 -13.22 -6.81 4.62
N ARG A 234 -13.74 -6.84 5.85
CA ARG A 234 -14.55 -5.74 6.40
C ARG A 234 -13.70 -4.49 6.71
N ILE A 235 -12.51 -4.67 7.30
CA ILE A 235 -11.55 -3.58 7.58
C ILE A 235 -11.00 -2.98 6.27
N VAL A 236 -10.60 -3.84 5.33
CA VAL A 236 -10.17 -3.43 3.99
C VAL A 236 -11.31 -2.80 3.21
N GLY A 237 -12.55 -3.25 3.41
CA GLY A 237 -13.76 -2.68 2.81
C GLY A 237 -14.03 -1.25 3.24
N GLN A 238 -13.74 -0.91 4.51
CA GLN A 238 -13.83 0.47 4.99
C GLN A 238 -12.80 1.39 4.32
N ASN A 239 -11.62 0.86 3.98
CA ASN A 239 -10.54 1.57 3.28
C ASN A 239 -10.32 1.07 1.85
N ARG A 240 -11.42 0.71 1.15
CA ARG A 240 -11.35 0.03 -0.16
C ARG A 240 -10.51 0.80 -1.19
N ARG A 241 -10.57 2.13 -1.17
CA ARG A 241 -9.80 2.99 -2.10
C ARG A 241 -8.29 2.90 -1.85
N ASP A 242 -7.85 3.02 -0.61
CA ASP A 242 -6.43 2.96 -0.25
C ASP A 242 -5.83 1.57 -0.49
N ALA A 243 -6.61 0.52 -0.20
CA ALA A 243 -6.24 -0.84 -0.52
C ALA A 243 -6.08 -1.04 -2.03
N THR A 244 -7.03 -0.56 -2.83
CA THR A 244 -6.98 -0.67 -4.30
C THR A 244 -5.75 0.04 -4.87
N ILE A 245 -5.43 1.24 -4.37
CA ILE A 245 -4.23 1.98 -4.77
C ILE A 245 -2.96 1.19 -4.43
N LEU A 246 -2.90 0.59 -3.23
CA LEU A 246 -1.75 -0.22 -2.82
C LEU A 246 -1.54 -1.47 -3.70
N PHE A 247 -2.62 -2.10 -4.18
CA PHE A 247 -2.51 -3.22 -5.13
C PHE A 247 -2.13 -2.75 -6.53
N LEU A 248 -2.65 -1.59 -6.95
CA LEU A 248 -2.47 -1.08 -8.30
C LEU A 248 -1.04 -0.57 -8.55
N ILE A 249 -0.42 0.09 -7.59
CA ILE A 249 0.91 0.70 -7.77
C ILE A 249 2.01 -0.32 -8.11
N PRO A 250 2.17 -1.45 -7.37
CA PRO A 250 3.14 -2.49 -7.73
C PRO A 250 2.89 -3.06 -9.14
N ILE A 251 1.62 -3.28 -9.51
CA ILE A 251 1.26 -3.79 -10.84
C ILE A 251 1.70 -2.81 -11.93
N LEU A 252 1.40 -1.51 -11.77
CA LEU A 252 1.83 -0.47 -12.72
C LEU A 252 3.36 -0.40 -12.82
N PHE A 253 4.06 -0.51 -11.69
CA PHE A 253 5.52 -0.51 -11.69
C PHE A 253 6.10 -1.75 -12.38
N THR A 254 5.50 -2.93 -12.20
CA THR A 254 5.89 -4.12 -12.96
C THR A 254 5.68 -3.93 -14.46
N ILE A 255 4.55 -3.34 -14.88
CA ILE A 255 4.31 -3.05 -16.30
C ILE A 255 5.41 -2.14 -16.87
N ILE A 256 5.78 -1.07 -16.14
CA ILE A 256 6.85 -0.14 -16.54
C ILE A 256 8.19 -0.90 -16.68
N MET A 257 8.58 -1.67 -15.67
CA MET A 257 9.87 -2.38 -15.65
C MET A 257 9.92 -3.48 -16.72
N SER A 258 8.86 -4.28 -16.86
CA SER A 258 8.77 -5.31 -17.91
C SER A 258 8.81 -4.70 -19.31
N SER A 259 8.11 -3.58 -19.54
CA SER A 259 8.15 -2.87 -20.83
C SER A 259 9.53 -2.30 -21.12
N THR A 260 10.20 -1.76 -20.10
CA THR A 260 11.58 -1.27 -20.19
C THR A 260 12.54 -2.40 -20.54
N THR A 261 12.37 -3.58 -19.93
CA THR A 261 13.14 -4.78 -20.27
C THR A 261 12.92 -5.20 -21.72
N VAL A 262 11.67 -5.26 -22.19
CA VAL A 262 11.36 -5.59 -23.59
C VAL A 262 12.01 -4.59 -24.54
N ILE A 263 11.93 -3.30 -24.27
CA ILE A 263 12.56 -2.25 -25.08
C ILE A 263 14.09 -2.40 -25.09
N ALA A 264 14.72 -2.74 -23.96
CA ALA A 264 16.16 -2.96 -23.90
C ALA A 264 16.61 -4.18 -24.71
N TRP A 265 15.86 -5.28 -24.67
CA TRP A 265 16.13 -6.46 -25.50
C TRP A 265 15.86 -6.21 -26.98
N LEU A 266 14.79 -5.50 -27.33
CA LEU A 266 14.53 -5.07 -28.70
C LEU A 266 15.67 -4.21 -29.22
N ALA A 267 16.13 -3.26 -28.42
CA ALA A 267 17.28 -2.44 -28.78
C ALA A 267 18.51 -3.30 -29.08
N TYR A 268 18.81 -4.31 -28.27
CA TYR A 268 19.92 -5.25 -28.51
C TYR A 268 19.76 -6.04 -29.82
N TYR A 269 18.57 -6.57 -30.12
CA TYR A 269 18.36 -7.44 -31.28
C TYR A 269 18.29 -6.71 -32.64
N THR A 270 17.98 -5.42 -32.67
CA THR A 270 17.79 -4.68 -33.94
C THR A 270 19.07 -4.10 -34.53
N GLU A 271 20.22 -4.73 -34.26
CA GLU A 271 21.52 -4.37 -34.83
C GLU A 271 21.73 -5.03 -36.19
N PRO A 272 21.49 -4.27 -37.26
CA PRO A 272 22.64 -3.53 -37.78
C PRO A 272 22.46 -1.99 -37.79
N PRO A 273 23.56 -1.21 -37.82
CA PRO A 273 23.61 0.24 -37.57
C PRO A 273 22.81 1.15 -38.52
N TRP A 274 22.22 0.59 -39.58
CA TRP A 274 21.37 1.29 -40.55
C TRP A 274 19.86 1.10 -40.29
N VAL A 275 19.47 0.23 -39.35
CA VAL A 275 18.05 0.08 -38.99
C VAL A 275 17.67 1.20 -38.01
N THR A 276 17.04 2.22 -38.56
CA THR A 276 16.31 3.23 -37.80
C THR A 276 15.18 2.53 -37.03
N ARG A 277 15.42 2.24 -35.76
CA ARG A 277 14.43 1.79 -34.74
C ARG A 277 13.85 0.38 -34.96
N PRO A 278 13.43 -0.28 -33.87
CA PRO A 278 12.89 -1.65 -33.95
C PRO A 278 11.56 -1.79 -34.70
N LEU A 279 10.86 -0.69 -35.00
CA LEU A 279 9.64 -0.65 -35.80
C LEU A 279 9.82 -0.05 -37.21
N GLY A 280 11.06 0.18 -37.67
CA GLY A 280 11.35 0.79 -38.97
C GLY A 280 11.14 2.31 -39.00
N GLU A 281 10.83 2.86 -40.18
CA GLU A 281 10.65 4.30 -40.42
C GLU A 281 9.44 4.92 -39.69
N ASP A 282 8.55 4.11 -39.10
CA ASP A 282 7.36 4.61 -38.41
C ASP A 282 7.67 5.06 -36.96
N ILE A 283 8.12 6.31 -36.88
CA ILE A 283 8.34 7.06 -35.64
C ILE A 283 7.07 7.12 -34.78
N THR A 284 5.90 7.24 -35.40
CA THR A 284 4.63 7.40 -34.68
C THR A 284 4.29 6.12 -33.92
N ALA A 285 4.41 4.96 -34.56
CA ALA A 285 4.22 3.68 -33.90
C ALA A 285 5.17 3.49 -32.70
N TRP A 286 6.44 3.88 -32.85
CA TRP A 286 7.42 3.80 -31.76
C TRP A 286 7.07 4.72 -30.58
N VAL A 287 6.68 5.97 -30.85
CA VAL A 287 6.22 6.92 -29.82
C VAL A 287 4.97 6.39 -29.11
N LEU A 288 4.01 5.82 -29.84
CA LEU A 288 2.81 5.23 -29.24
C LEU A 288 3.15 4.06 -28.32
N VAL A 289 4.04 3.15 -28.75
CA VAL A 289 4.50 2.03 -27.92
C VAL A 289 5.10 2.56 -26.62
N LYS A 290 6.01 3.53 -26.66
CA LYS A 290 6.60 4.15 -25.45
C LYS A 290 5.53 4.79 -24.56
N THR A 291 4.61 5.54 -25.17
CA THR A 291 3.54 6.23 -24.46
C THR A 291 2.72 5.23 -23.66
N PHE A 292 2.21 4.18 -24.29
CA PHE A 292 1.28 3.25 -23.66
C PHE A 292 1.95 2.22 -22.76
N SER A 293 3.18 1.81 -23.05
CA SER A 293 3.87 0.77 -22.28
C SER A 293 4.63 1.30 -21.06
N VAL A 294 5.07 2.56 -21.10
CA VAL A 294 5.95 3.14 -20.07
C VAL A 294 5.34 4.41 -19.47
N TYR A 295 5.13 5.46 -20.28
CA TYR A 295 4.77 6.78 -19.76
C TYR A 295 3.34 6.85 -19.21
N PHE A 296 2.39 6.17 -19.84
CA PHE A 296 0.99 6.14 -19.41
C PHE A 296 0.80 5.36 -18.10
N PRO A 297 1.35 4.14 -17.93
CA PRO A 297 1.38 3.48 -16.62
C PRO A 297 2.06 4.32 -15.54
N ALA A 298 3.15 5.02 -15.87
CA ALA A 298 3.82 5.94 -14.95
C ALA A 298 2.92 7.12 -14.56
N ALA A 299 2.22 7.73 -15.52
CA ALA A 299 1.26 8.80 -15.27
C ALA A 299 0.10 8.32 -14.38
N ILE A 300 -0.48 7.15 -14.65
CA ILE A 300 -1.52 6.56 -13.80
C ILE A 300 -0.99 6.33 -12.38
N LEU A 301 0.23 5.83 -12.24
CA LEU A 301 0.86 5.60 -10.94
C LEU A 301 0.95 6.91 -10.15
N LEU A 302 1.44 8.00 -10.77
CA LEU A 302 1.54 9.31 -10.11
C LEU A 302 0.16 9.89 -9.77
N VAL A 303 -0.82 9.71 -10.65
CA VAL A 303 -2.22 10.10 -10.39
C VAL A 303 -2.79 9.34 -9.19
N CYS A 304 -2.51 8.04 -9.07
CA CYS A 304 -2.92 7.24 -7.91
C CYS A 304 -2.29 7.76 -6.61
N CYS A 305 -1.03 8.18 -6.65
CA CYS A 305 -0.36 8.84 -5.52
C CYS A 305 -1.07 10.14 -5.13
N MET A 306 -1.55 10.92 -6.11
CA MET A 306 -2.22 12.20 -5.87
C MET A 306 -3.61 12.06 -5.22
N PHE A 307 -4.38 11.03 -5.56
CA PHE A 307 -5.75 10.87 -5.07
C PHE A 307 -5.83 10.54 -3.57
N LYS A 308 -4.76 10.04 -2.96
CA LYS A 308 -4.70 9.71 -1.52
C LYS A 308 -5.05 10.90 -0.62
N ARG A 309 -4.69 12.13 -1.03
CA ARG A 309 -4.94 13.37 -0.26
C ARG A 309 -6.40 13.57 0.12
N ARG A 310 -7.32 13.32 -0.83
CA ARG A 310 -8.74 13.65 -0.66
C ARG A 310 -9.42 12.82 0.43
N SER A 311 -8.92 11.61 0.68
CA SER A 311 -9.49 10.73 1.70
C SER A 311 -9.10 11.17 3.11
N TYR A 312 -7.83 11.52 3.33
CA TYR A 312 -7.34 11.88 4.68
C TYR A 312 -7.82 13.27 5.14
N THR A 313 -7.83 14.27 4.25
CA THR A 313 -8.32 15.61 4.61
C THR A 313 -9.80 15.61 4.97
N ASN A 314 -10.63 14.84 4.26
CA ASN A 314 -12.05 14.70 4.61
C ASN A 314 -12.24 14.00 5.97
N LEU A 315 -11.41 13.00 6.30
CA LEU A 315 -11.47 12.32 7.60
C LEU A 315 -11.07 13.24 8.76
N VAL A 316 -10.03 14.06 8.59
CA VAL A 316 -9.59 15.02 9.61
C VAL A 316 -10.65 16.10 9.84
N VAL A 317 -11.23 16.65 8.76
CA VAL A 317 -12.32 17.62 8.87
C VAL A 317 -13.55 17.02 9.56
N GLU A 318 -13.88 15.75 9.27
CA GLU A 318 -15.01 15.07 9.92
C GLU A 318 -14.74 14.75 11.41
N GLU A 319 -13.50 14.43 11.77
CA GLU A 319 -13.10 14.25 13.18
C GLU A 319 -13.09 15.57 13.97
N GLU A 320 -12.60 16.65 13.37
CA GLU A 320 -12.66 17.98 13.97
C GLU A 320 -14.11 18.44 14.15
N GLU A 321 -14.95 18.26 13.14
CA GLU A 321 -16.37 18.60 13.20
C GLU A 321 -17.10 17.80 14.30
N LYS A 322 -16.80 16.50 14.43
CA LYS A 322 -17.31 15.65 15.53
C LYS A 322 -16.78 16.08 16.91
N ARG A 323 -15.56 16.60 17.01
CA ARG A 323 -15.02 17.14 18.27
C ARG A 323 -15.73 18.43 18.67
N THR A 324 -15.98 19.34 17.73
CA THR A 324 -16.74 20.58 17.99
C THR A 324 -18.22 20.34 18.28
N ARG A 325 -18.83 19.27 17.72
CA ARG A 325 -20.23 18.92 17.99
C ARG A 325 -20.45 18.08 19.26
N ARG A 326 -19.40 17.61 19.94
CA ARG A 326 -19.59 17.01 21.28
C ARG A 326 -19.90 18.15 22.25
N PRO A 327 -21.11 18.23 22.83
CA PRO A 327 -21.35 19.16 23.91
C PRO A 327 -20.36 18.85 25.02
N SER A 328 -19.69 19.87 25.55
CA SER A 328 -18.82 19.73 26.70
C SER A 328 -19.62 19.06 27.82
N VAL A 329 -19.28 17.81 28.15
CA VAL A 329 -19.94 17.05 29.24
C VAL A 329 -19.80 17.76 30.59
N ASN A 330 -18.97 18.81 30.68
CA ASN A 330 -18.85 19.67 31.85
C ASN A 330 -20.00 20.69 32.03
N SER A 331 -20.94 20.82 31.10
CA SER A 331 -22.11 21.71 31.27
C SER A 331 -23.39 21.01 31.73
N LEU A 332 -23.33 19.70 32.05
CA LEU A 332 -24.49 18.91 32.50
C LEU A 332 -24.41 18.51 33.99
N LEU A 333 -23.42 19.03 34.73
CA LEU A 333 -23.19 18.72 36.16
C LEU A 333 -23.49 19.88 37.11
N THR A 334 -23.98 21.02 36.61
CA THR A 334 -24.50 22.11 37.44
C THR A 334 -26.00 22.24 37.19
N ASP A 335 -26.78 21.82 38.19
CA ASP A 335 -28.24 22.01 38.37
C ASP A 335 -29.05 20.71 38.48
N ARG A 336 -28.69 19.86 39.46
CA ARG A 336 -29.71 19.10 40.19
C ARG A 336 -29.83 19.66 41.60
N PRO A 337 -30.91 20.38 41.95
CA PRO A 337 -31.15 20.78 43.33
C PRO A 337 -31.37 19.53 44.19
N TYR A 338 -30.57 19.43 45.23
CA TYR A 338 -30.60 18.39 46.26
C TYR A 338 -31.93 18.49 47.02
N ASN A 339 -32.93 17.69 46.64
CA ASN A 339 -34.23 17.66 47.30
C ASN A 339 -34.15 16.83 48.59
N LYS A 340 -33.78 17.50 49.69
CA LYS A 340 -33.71 16.94 51.04
C LYS A 340 -35.13 16.95 51.65
N ARG A 341 -35.97 15.95 51.33
CA ARG A 341 -37.24 15.73 52.05
C ARG A 341 -37.10 14.61 53.07
N HIS A 342 -37.00 15.04 54.32
CA HIS A 342 -37.68 14.51 55.51
C HIS A 342 -38.12 13.03 55.46
N PHE A 343 -37.31 12.17 56.08
CA PHE A 343 -37.83 11.03 56.83
C PHE A 343 -38.16 11.53 58.23
N MET A 344 -39.45 11.76 58.51
CA MET A 344 -39.97 12.07 59.84
C MET A 344 -40.63 10.79 60.37
N LYS A 345 -40.10 10.31 61.50
CA LYS A 345 -40.69 9.27 62.34
C LYS A 345 -42.10 9.69 62.76
N THR A 346 -43.04 8.76 62.73
CA THR A 346 -44.16 8.70 63.67
C THR A 346 -44.35 7.26 64.13
N ALA A 347 -44.09 7.07 65.42
CA ALA A 347 -44.63 6.00 66.23
C ALA A 347 -46.00 6.44 66.79
N ASP A 348 -46.72 5.49 67.39
CA ASP A 348 -48.03 5.58 68.08
C ASP A 348 -49.22 5.58 67.10
N TYR A 349 -50.14 4.60 67.08
CA TYR A 349 -50.81 3.88 68.18
C TYR A 349 -51.03 2.38 67.89
#